data_AF-A0AAD9IPR3-F1
#
_entry.id   AF-A0AAD9IPR3-F1
#
_cell.length_a   1.000
_cell.length_b   1.000
_cell.length_c   1.000
_cell.angle_alpha   90.00
_cell.angle_beta   90.00
_cell.angle_gamma   90.00
#
_symmetry.space_group_name_H-M   'P 1'
#
loop_
_entity.id
_entity.type
_entity.pdbx_description
1 polymer ?
#
loop_
_entity_poly.entity_id
_entity_poly.type
_entity_poly.pdbx_seq_one_letter_code
_entity_poly.pdbx_strand_id
1 'polypeptide(L)'
;IITGLARFIQHPEVTIKGDKAEISFHILGPLTHIKVENCVEGTENCVTETVMIPQKTRIKRETVRTVYDFMATVGLVDSEAKRLLFSFWMYDDDVLLMLNM
;
A
#
# COMPACT_ATOMS: atom_id res chain seq x y z
N ILE A 1 3.56 -8.17 -25.04
CA ILE A 1 2.81 -8.75 -23.90
C ILE A 1 2.60 -7.62 -22.92
N ILE A 2 1.37 -7.13 -22.76
CA ILE A 2 1.05 -6.20 -21.68
C ILE A 2 1.11 -7.07 -20.41
N THR A 3 2.21 -7.00 -19.67
CA THR A 3 2.23 -7.43 -18.28
C THR A 3 1.05 -6.75 -17.61
N GLY A 4 0.06 -7.52 -17.12
CA GLY A 4 -1.12 -6.96 -16.49
C GLY A 4 -0.68 -6.07 -15.33
N LEU A 5 -0.82 -4.75 -15.49
CA LEU A 5 -0.36 -3.76 -14.52
C LEU A 5 -1.01 -4.04 -13.17
N ALA A 6 -0.22 -3.99 -12.10
CA ALA A 6 -0.76 -4.08 -10.75
C ALA A 6 -1.74 -2.92 -10.52
N ARG A 7 -2.86 -3.20 -9.84
CA ARG A 7 -3.87 -2.20 -9.53
C ARG A 7 -4.60 -2.52 -8.24
N PHE A 8 -5.04 -1.48 -7.56
CA PHE A 8 -6.02 -1.60 -6.50
C PHE A 8 -7.34 -2.12 -7.11
N ILE A 9 -7.86 -3.22 -6.56
CA ILE A 9 -9.21 -3.71 -6.87
C ILE A 9 -10.24 -2.82 -6.16
N GLN A 10 -9.90 -2.40 -4.95
CA GLN A 10 -10.65 -1.46 -4.11
C GLN A 10 -9.69 -0.43 -3.53
N HIS A 11 -10.18 0.77 -3.27
CA HIS A 11 -9.38 1.80 -2.62
C HIS A 11 -8.94 1.30 -1.23
N PRO A 12 -7.68 1.49 -0.82
CA PRO A 12 -7.22 1.03 0.48
C PRO A 12 -8.07 1.59 1.62
N GLU A 13 -8.51 0.73 2.53
CA GLU A 13 -9.31 1.16 3.68
C GLU A 13 -8.38 1.41 4.86
N VAL A 14 -8.40 2.64 5.39
CA VAL A 14 -7.54 3.06 6.50
C VAL A 14 -8.36 3.18 7.78
N THR A 15 -7.91 2.50 8.84
CA THR A 15 -8.49 2.62 10.19
C THR A 15 -7.40 3.05 11.17
N ILE A 16 -7.62 4.19 11.82
CA ILE A 16 -6.71 4.69 12.86
C ILE A 16 -6.97 3.95 14.19
N LYS A 17 -5.90 3.40 14.78
CA LYS A 17 -5.94 2.70 16.08
C LYS A 17 -4.76 3.17 16.94
N GLY A 18 -5.04 4.09 17.86
CA GLY A 18 -4.02 4.65 18.75
C GLY A 18 -2.96 5.41 17.94
N ASP A 19 -1.71 4.98 18.05
CA ASP A 19 -0.54 5.56 17.40
C ASP A 19 -0.24 4.99 16.01
N LYS A 20 -1.15 4.16 15.45
CA LYS A 20 -0.96 3.44 14.19
C LYS A 20 -2.17 3.53 13.27
N ALA A 21 -1.93 3.30 11.99
CA ALA A 21 -2.96 3.02 10.99
C ALA A 21 -2.92 1.55 10.60
N GLU A 22 -4.06 0.88 10.68
CA GLU A 22 -4.29 -0.39 9.99
C GLU A 22 -4.87 -0.12 8.61
N ILE A 23 -4.27 -0.73 7.59
CA ILE A 23 -4.63 -0.51 6.19
C ILE A 23 -4.98 -1.85 5.56
N SER A 24 -6.18 -1.95 5.00
CA SER A 24 -6.62 -3.11 4.23
C SER A 24 -6.31 -2.89 2.74
N PHE A 25 -5.59 -3.84 2.15
CA PHE A 25 -5.18 -3.80 0.75
C PHE A 25 -5.83 -4.93 -0.03
N HIS A 26 -6.54 -4.57 -1.10
CA HIS A 26 -7.09 -5.52 -2.06
C HIS A 26 -6.58 -5.19 -3.47
N ILE A 27 -5.63 -5.99 -3.96
CA ILE A 27 -4.80 -5.66 -5.13
C ILE A 27 -4.79 -6.82 -6.13
N LEU A 28 -4.80 -6.49 -7.41
CA LEU A 28 -4.61 -7.41 -8.52
C LEU A 28 -3.23 -7.19 -9.14
N GLY A 29 -2.53 -8.28 -9.46
CA GLY A 29 -1.31 -8.26 -10.25
C GLY A 29 -0.04 -8.46 -9.42
N PRO A 30 1.08 -8.79 -10.06
CA PRO A 30 2.36 -8.94 -9.37
C PRO A 30 2.88 -7.58 -8.93
N LEU A 31 3.29 -7.48 -7.67
CA LEU A 31 4.05 -6.38 -7.11
C LEU A 31 4.82 -6.90 -5.89
N THR A 32 5.86 -6.17 -5.48
CA THR A 32 6.72 -6.56 -4.36
C THR A 32 6.37 -5.84 -3.07
N HIS A 33 6.06 -4.56 -3.17
CA HIS A 33 5.78 -3.72 -2.01
C HIS A 33 4.93 -2.51 -2.38
N ILE A 34 4.39 -1.90 -1.33
CA ILE A 34 3.66 -0.64 -1.40
C ILE A 34 4.39 0.34 -0.49
N LYS A 35 4.64 1.55 -0.99
CA LYS A 35 5.01 2.65 -0.10
C LYS A 35 3.73 3.34 0.36
N VAL A 36 3.63 3.59 1.65
CA VAL A 36 2.54 4.31 2.28
C VAL A 36 3.12 5.57 2.86
N GLU A 37 2.69 6.73 2.37
CA GLU A 37 3.00 8.00 3.01
C GLU A 37 1.77 8.47 3.75
N ASN A 38 1.99 9.00 4.94
CA ASN A 38 0.98 9.71 5.66
C ASN A 38 1.49 11.07 6.13
N CYS A 39 0.68 12.08 5.90
CA CYS A 39 0.99 13.48 6.17
C CYS A 39 -0.07 14.12 7.06
N VAL A 40 0.31 15.11 7.87
CA VAL A 40 -0.65 15.99 8.53
C VAL A 40 -1.21 16.97 7.50
N GLU A 41 -2.54 16.98 7.32
CA GLU A 41 -3.21 17.83 6.33
C GLU A 41 -2.84 19.31 6.54
N GLY A 42 -2.40 19.97 5.46
CA GLY A 42 -2.00 21.38 5.49
C GLY A 42 -0.58 21.66 6.00
N THR A 43 0.27 20.63 6.13
CA THR A 43 1.68 20.76 6.53
C THR A 43 2.59 19.96 5.60
N GLU A 44 3.91 20.17 5.74
CA GLU A 44 4.95 19.35 5.09
C GLU A 44 5.37 18.15 5.94
N ASN A 45 4.70 17.90 7.07
CA ASN A 45 5.06 16.81 7.98
C ASN A 45 4.50 15.48 7.47
N CYS A 46 5.38 14.63 6.93
CA CYS A 46 5.06 13.34 6.34
C CYS A 46 6.04 12.25 6.79
N VAL A 47 5.57 11.01 6.92
CA VAL A 47 6.43 9.82 7.00
C VAL A 47 6.05 8.83 5.92
N THR A 48 7.04 8.12 5.38
CA THR A 48 6.82 7.04 4.40
C THR A 48 7.26 5.72 4.99
N GLU A 49 6.39 4.72 4.92
CA GLU A 49 6.68 3.34 5.31
C GLU A 49 6.56 2.37 4.13
N THR A 50 7.31 1.27 4.19
CA THR A 50 7.31 0.23 3.16
C THR A 50 6.58 -1.00 3.65
N VAL A 51 5.50 -1.37 2.97
CA VAL A 51 4.69 -2.55 3.23
C VAL A 51 5.03 -3.63 2.20
N MET A 52 5.63 -4.73 2.64
CA MET A 52 5.95 -5.86 1.77
C MET A 52 4.69 -6.68 1.46
N ILE A 53 4.50 -7.07 0.20
CA ILE A 53 3.40 -7.95 -0.16
C ILE A 53 3.68 -9.36 0.39
N PRO A 54 2.74 -9.95 1.16
CA PRO A 54 2.89 -11.30 1.66
C PRO A 54 2.90 -12.30 0.48
N GLN A 55 4.08 -12.82 0.15
CA GLN A 55 4.21 -13.86 -0.86
C GLN A 55 3.72 -15.18 -0.28
N LYS A 56 2.52 -15.64 -0.66
CA LYS A 56 2.16 -17.05 -0.49
C LYS A 56 3.14 -17.88 -1.31
N THR A 57 3.66 -18.95 -0.71
CA THR A 57 4.71 -19.82 -1.24
C THR A 57 4.54 -20.07 -2.74
N ARG A 58 5.47 -19.53 -3.54
CA ARG A 58 5.44 -19.51 -5.01
C ARG A 58 5.26 -20.92 -5.60
N ILE A 59 4.04 -21.29 -5.97
CA ILE A 59 3.83 -22.32 -6.99
C ILE A 59 3.96 -21.61 -8.33
N LYS A 60 5.09 -21.90 -8.99
CA LYS A 60 5.51 -21.57 -10.37
C LYS A 60 4.62 -20.59 -11.16
N ARG A 61 5.23 -19.46 -11.53
CA ARG A 61 5.07 -18.69 -12.79
C ARG A 61 4.02 -19.26 -13.75
N GLU A 62 2.76 -19.03 -13.45
CA GLU A 62 1.74 -18.84 -14.47
C GLU A 62 1.09 -17.51 -14.15
N THR A 63 1.10 -16.65 -15.17
CA THR A 63 0.64 -15.26 -15.17
C THR A 63 -0.88 -15.19 -15.01
N VAL A 64 -1.41 -15.76 -13.92
CA VAL A 64 -2.84 -15.86 -13.64
C VAL A 64 -3.11 -15.00 -12.43
N ARG A 65 -3.47 -13.74 -12.69
CA ARG A 65 -4.25 -12.84 -11.82
C ARG A 65 -4.06 -13.10 -10.32
N THR A 66 -2.86 -12.83 -9.81
CA THR A 66 -2.63 -12.90 -8.36
C THR A 66 -3.44 -11.79 -7.70
N VAL A 67 -4.33 -12.18 -6.80
CA VAL A 67 -5.07 -11.25 -5.96
C VAL A 67 -4.48 -11.33 -4.57
N TYR A 68 -4.09 -10.17 -4.03
CA TYR A 68 -3.64 -10.01 -2.66
C TYR A 68 -4.76 -9.33 -1.88
N ASP A 69 -5.11 -9.94 -0.76
CA ASP A 69 -6.04 -9.42 0.24
C ASP A 69 -5.37 -9.60 1.59
N PHE A 70 -4.92 -8.49 2.17
CA PHE A 70 -4.15 -8.49 3.41
C PHE A 70 -4.23 -7.15 4.13
N MET A 71 -3.94 -7.20 5.43
CA MET A 71 -3.82 -6.02 6.27
C MET A 71 -2.35 -5.72 6.57
N ALA A 72 -2.03 -4.44 6.64
CA ALA A 72 -0.74 -3.94 7.13
C ALA A 72 -0.95 -2.90 8.23
N THR A 73 0.05 -2.73 9.09
CA THR A 73 0.05 -1.69 10.11
C THR A 73 1.25 -0.78 9.87
N VAL A 74 1.00 0.52 9.80
CA VAL A 74 2.03 1.56 9.68
C VAL A 74 1.89 2.54 10.85
N GLY A 75 2.98 3.19 11.23
CA GLY A 75 3.00 4.28 12.18
C GLY A 75 2.31 5.54 11.66
N LEU A 76 1.87 6.37 12.59
CA LEU A 76 1.38 7.71 12.27
C LEU A 76 2.52 8.72 12.27
N VAL A 77 2.53 9.64 11.29
CA VAL A 77 3.44 10.80 11.33
C VAL A 77 3.24 11.63 12.61
N ASP A 78 1.99 11.73 13.05
CA ASP A 78 1.57 12.37 14.28
C ASP A 78 0.26 11.73 14.74
N SER A 79 0.29 11.05 15.89
CA SER A 79 -0.88 10.37 16.46
C SER A 79 -1.93 11.33 17.03
N GLU A 80 -1.56 12.59 17.27
CA GLU A 80 -2.45 13.63 17.80
C GLU A 80 -3.03 14.52 16.69
N ALA A 81 -2.60 14.33 15.44
CA ALA A 81 -3.09 15.09 14.30
C ALA A 81 -4.59 14.87 14.09
N LYS A 82 -5.34 15.97 13.95
CA LYS A 82 -6.79 15.94 13.71
C LYS A 82 -7.17 15.36 12.35
N ARG A 83 -6.28 15.51 11.36
CA ARG A 83 -6.51 15.08 9.98
C ARG A 83 -5.20 14.62 9.37
N LEU A 84 -5.25 13.41 8.81
CA LEU A 84 -4.14 12.77 8.14
C LEU A 84 -4.55 12.45 6.70
N LEU A 85 -3.62 12.67 5.78
CA LEU A 85 -3.73 12.25 4.38
C LEU A 85 -2.88 11.00 4.20
N PHE A 86 -3.37 10.04 3.41
CA PHE A 86 -2.65 8.81 3.09
C PHE A 86 -2.48 8.71 1.58
N SER A 87 -1.28 8.38 1.13
CA SER A 87 -0.96 8.14 -0.29
C SER A 87 -0.25 6.81 -0.45
N PHE A 88 -0.55 6.13 -1.55
CA PHE A 88 -0.12 4.75 -1.80
C PHE A 88 0.57 4.62 -3.16
N TRP A 89 1.76 4.03 -3.18
CA TRP A 89 2.50 3.73 -4.40
C TRP A 89 2.82 2.25 -4.49
N MET A 90 2.44 1.63 -5.60
CA MET A 90 2.72 0.22 -5.87
C MET A 90 4.05 0.06 -6.62
N TYR A 91 4.90 -0.84 -6.15
CA TYR A 91 6.22 -1.12 -6.72
C TYR A 91 6.43 -2.60 -7.02
N ASP A 92 7.03 -2.90 -8.17
CA ASP A 92 7.64 -4.19 -8.47
C ASP A 92 9.15 -4.02 -8.53
N ASP A 93 9.85 -4.54 -7.52
CA ASP A 93 11.22 -4.15 -7.18
C ASP A 93 11.34 -2.61 -7.12
N ASP A 94 12.22 -1.99 -7.92
CA ASP A 94 12.41 -0.53 -7.94
C ASP A 94 11.49 0.20 -8.93
N VAL A 95 10.61 -0.51 -9.64
CA VAL A 95 9.76 0.06 -10.68
C VAL A 95 8.42 0.50 -10.09
N LEU A 96 8.13 1.80 -10.16
CA LEU A 96 6.82 2.36 -9.82
C LEU A 96 5.77 1.90 -10.84
N LEU A 97 4.72 1.24 -10.37
CA LEU A 97 3.62 0.75 -11.20
C LEU A 97 2.41 1.68 -11.22
N MET A 98 2.08 2.31 -10.10
CA MET A 98 0.89 3.17 -9.96
C MET A 98 0.97 4.05 -8.71
N LEU A 99 0.37 5.25 -8.84
CA LEU A 99 0.12 6.23 -7.78
C LEU A 99 -1.38 6.24 -7.45
N ASN A 100 -1.74 6.23 -6.16
CA ASN A 100 -3.09 6.51 -5.69
C ASN A 100 -3.01 7.49 -4.50
N MET A 101 -3.67 8.65 -4.64
CA MET A 101 -3.73 9.72 -3.63
C MET A 101 -5.08 9.76 -2.95
#